data_AF-A0A0G3VLC8-F1
#
_entry.id   AF-A0A0G3VLC8-F1
#
_cell.length_a   1.000
_cell.length_b   1.000
_cell.length_c   1.000
_cell.angle_alpha   90.00
_cell.angle_beta   90.00
_cell.angle_gamma   90.00
#
_symmetry.space_group_name_H-M   'P 1'
#
loop_
_entity.id
_entity.type
_entity.pdbx_description
1 polymer ?
#
loop_
_entity_poly.entity_id
_entity_poly.type
_entity_poly.pdbx_seq_one_letter_code
_entity_poly.pdbx_strand_id
1 'polypeptide(L)'
;MGSRPTKGTIWDEVGFFGHTVSMVLKRSTSSAIRWFDDTFSVDHDYRSEYFRDKGIKYAKQGRYTHAAEVLEDVVQSNPEDFDAGFHLAFCYLKLEKIQSGVQLLNFFYERGHTEAKVSSILGMALIQSEQYEEAVAVLKSAIADNPDNFNIHYRLGLALDHLERYEEALEAFQGAMKLRPDEPRVYRSIGFAMEQLGMRDQAVQLFKRAAQLEEGRNA
;
A
#
# COMPACT_ATOMS: atom_id res chain seq x y z
N MET A 1 5.46 47.17 -9.49
CA MET A 1 5.23 45.88 -10.18
C MET A 1 5.18 44.80 -9.12
N GLY A 2 3.99 44.49 -8.59
CA GLY A 2 3.80 43.39 -7.65
C GLY A 2 3.45 42.13 -8.44
N SER A 3 4.32 41.13 -8.42
CA SER A 3 4.06 39.81 -9.01
C SER A 3 2.79 39.22 -8.39
N ARG A 4 1.84 38.78 -9.24
CA ARG A 4 0.65 38.06 -8.80
C ARG A 4 1.09 36.80 -8.02
N PRO A 5 0.57 36.58 -6.80
CA PRO A 5 0.86 35.35 -6.08
C PRO A 5 0.32 34.16 -6.88
N THR A 6 1.12 33.10 -7.00
CA THR A 6 0.71 31.87 -7.70
C THR A 6 -0.29 31.11 -6.83
N LYS A 7 -1.12 30.27 -7.45
CA LYS A 7 -2.23 29.53 -6.81
C LYS A 7 -1.84 28.73 -5.56
N GLY A 8 -0.55 28.43 -5.31
CA GLY A 8 -0.09 27.76 -4.08
C GLY A 8 0.05 28.69 -2.86
N THR A 9 0.50 29.93 -3.06
CA THR A 9 0.85 30.86 -1.96
C THR A 9 -0.34 31.43 -1.20
N ILE A 10 -1.51 31.61 -1.85
CA ILE A 10 -2.69 32.16 -1.19
C ILE A 10 -3.26 31.18 -0.14
N TRP A 11 -3.14 29.88 -0.38
CA TRP A 11 -3.78 28.85 0.45
C TRP A 11 -2.90 28.26 1.54
N ASP A 12 -1.56 28.38 1.41
CA ASP A 12 -0.65 28.14 2.53
C ASP A 12 -0.93 29.13 3.68
N GLU A 13 -1.29 30.38 3.35
CA GLU A 13 -1.70 31.39 4.34
C GLU A 13 -3.14 31.17 4.82
N VAL A 14 -4.11 30.94 3.93
CA VAL A 14 -5.54 30.79 4.31
C VAL A 14 -5.82 29.49 5.07
N GLY A 15 -5.17 28.38 4.72
CA GLY A 15 -5.31 27.10 5.42
C GLY A 15 -4.69 27.13 6.83
N PHE A 16 -3.54 27.77 6.97
CA PHE A 16 -2.92 28.03 8.28
C PHE A 16 -3.75 29.02 9.11
N PHE A 17 -4.26 30.09 8.49
CA PHE A 17 -5.17 31.04 9.15
C PHE A 17 -6.45 30.37 9.64
N GLY A 18 -7.11 29.55 8.83
CA GLY A 18 -8.34 28.88 9.25
C GLY A 18 -8.12 27.88 10.38
N HIS A 19 -6.99 27.15 10.40
CA HIS A 19 -6.66 26.22 11.48
C HIS A 19 -6.30 26.95 12.80
N THR A 20 -5.47 27.99 12.73
CA THR A 20 -5.11 28.81 13.90
C THR A 20 -6.31 29.56 14.46
N VAL A 21 -7.16 30.13 13.61
CA VAL A 21 -8.41 30.80 14.00
C VAL A 21 -9.40 29.80 14.59
N SER A 22 -9.60 28.62 14.00
CA SER A 22 -10.45 27.57 14.59
C SER A 22 -9.94 27.11 15.97
N MET A 23 -8.61 27.00 16.15
CA MET A 23 -8.01 26.62 17.44
C MET A 23 -8.17 27.72 18.52
N VAL A 24 -8.09 28.99 18.12
CA VAL A 24 -8.39 30.15 18.99
C VAL A 24 -9.88 30.23 19.29
N LEU A 25 -10.76 29.98 18.31
CA LEU A 25 -12.21 30.00 18.47
C LEU A 25 -12.76 28.81 19.24
N LYS A 26 -12.09 27.65 19.24
CA LYS A 26 -12.40 26.52 20.16
C LYS A 26 -12.30 26.91 21.64
N ARG A 27 -11.55 27.97 21.97
CA ARG A 27 -11.50 28.55 23.33
C ARG A 27 -12.57 29.62 23.56
N SER A 28 -13.26 30.09 22.53
CA SER A 28 -14.27 31.15 22.61
C SER A 28 -15.54 30.78 21.83
N THR A 29 -16.49 30.19 22.55
CA THR A 29 -17.92 29.95 22.22
C THR A 29 -18.24 29.20 20.90
N SER A 30 -19.14 28.23 21.02
CA SER A 30 -19.59 27.32 19.95
C SER A 30 -20.15 28.04 18.70
N SER A 31 -20.68 29.26 18.88
CA SER A 31 -21.28 30.06 17.81
C SER A 31 -20.26 30.62 16.82
N ALA A 32 -19.05 30.95 17.28
CA ALA A 32 -18.01 31.51 16.42
C ALA A 32 -17.36 30.43 15.53
N ILE A 33 -17.24 29.21 16.05
CA ILE A 33 -16.83 28.03 15.27
C ILE A 33 -17.83 27.79 14.14
N ARG A 34 -19.13 27.74 14.47
CA ARG A 34 -20.20 27.53 13.49
C ARG A 34 -20.23 28.63 12.42
N TRP A 35 -20.10 29.90 12.81
CA TRP A 35 -20.08 31.00 11.83
C TRP A 35 -18.83 30.95 10.94
N PHE A 36 -17.69 30.53 11.49
CA PHE A 36 -16.47 30.34 10.71
C PHE A 36 -16.62 29.18 9.71
N ASP A 37 -17.16 28.04 10.13
CA ASP A 37 -17.44 26.90 9.25
C ASP A 37 -18.49 27.25 8.16
N ASP A 38 -19.52 28.02 8.52
CA ASP A 38 -20.57 28.49 7.59
C ASP A 38 -20.05 29.58 6.62
N THR A 39 -19.13 30.44 7.05
CA THR A 39 -18.65 31.60 6.26
C THR A 39 -17.41 31.27 5.43
N PHE A 40 -16.52 30.46 5.98
CA PHE A 40 -15.35 29.90 5.31
C PHE A 40 -15.59 28.42 5.07
N SER A 41 -16.70 28.10 4.41
CA SER A 41 -16.81 26.83 3.69
C SER A 41 -15.70 26.81 2.63
N VAL A 42 -14.46 26.57 3.07
CA VAL A 42 -13.47 25.91 2.25
C VAL A 42 -14.19 24.63 1.93
N ASP A 43 -14.75 24.60 0.73
CA ASP A 43 -15.57 23.51 0.24
C ASP A 43 -14.87 22.22 0.68
N HIS A 44 -15.59 21.42 1.49
CA HIS A 44 -14.99 20.34 2.28
C HIS A 44 -14.16 19.42 1.37
N ASP A 45 -14.57 19.32 0.11
CA ASP A 45 -13.90 18.60 -0.96
C ASP A 45 -12.49 19.15 -1.26
N TYR A 46 -12.31 20.48 -1.36
CA TYR A 46 -11.00 21.10 -1.60
C TYR A 46 -10.06 20.95 -0.41
N ARG A 47 -10.61 21.03 0.81
CA ARG A 47 -9.82 20.81 2.03
C ARG A 47 -9.33 19.36 2.06
N SER A 48 -10.22 18.41 1.83
CA SER A 48 -9.91 16.98 1.78
C SER A 48 -8.88 16.66 0.69
N GLU A 49 -9.02 17.24 -0.50
CA GLU A 49 -8.05 17.11 -1.59
C GLU A 49 -6.66 17.63 -1.21
N TYR A 50 -6.55 18.83 -0.63
CA TYR A 50 -5.27 19.39 -0.20
C TYR A 50 -4.58 18.49 0.83
N PHE A 51 -5.30 18.04 1.86
CA PHE A 51 -4.73 17.20 2.90
C PHE A 51 -4.40 15.78 2.39
N ARG A 52 -5.20 15.23 1.49
CA ARG A 52 -4.90 13.98 0.79
C ARG A 52 -3.57 14.09 0.06
N ASP A 53 -3.41 15.09 -0.81
CA ASP A 53 -2.19 15.27 -1.59
C ASP A 53 -0.96 15.49 -0.70
N LYS A 54 -1.12 16.25 0.39
CA LYS A 54 -0.09 16.48 1.40
C LYS A 54 0.30 15.19 2.12
N GLY A 55 -0.67 14.39 2.55
CA GLY A 55 -0.46 13.09 3.18
C GLY A 55 0.26 12.11 2.26
N ILE A 56 -0.18 12.02 1.00
CA ILE A 56 0.47 11.22 -0.05
C ILE A 56 1.92 11.67 -0.27
N LYS A 57 2.17 12.98 -0.29
CA LYS A 57 3.53 13.52 -0.42
C LYS A 57 4.41 13.11 0.77
N TYR A 58 3.90 13.16 2.00
CA TYR A 58 4.63 12.66 3.18
C TYR A 58 4.89 11.15 3.10
N ALA A 59 3.92 10.35 2.65
CA ALA A 59 4.11 8.91 2.47
C ALA A 59 5.25 8.62 1.47
N LYS A 60 5.29 9.33 0.34
CA LYS A 60 6.35 9.23 -0.67
C LYS A 60 7.73 9.64 -0.15
N GLN A 61 7.78 10.56 0.84
CA GLN A 61 9.00 10.96 1.52
C GLN A 61 9.43 10.00 2.64
N GLY A 62 8.69 8.91 2.87
CA GLY A 62 8.94 7.96 3.96
C GLY A 62 8.52 8.48 5.35
N ARG A 63 7.82 9.62 5.41
CA ARG A 63 7.34 10.22 6.66
C ARG A 63 6.00 9.59 7.06
N TYR A 64 5.99 8.27 7.28
CA TYR A 64 4.76 7.49 7.43
C TYR A 64 3.89 7.91 8.61
N THR A 65 4.49 8.28 9.75
CA THR A 65 3.72 8.75 10.92
C THR A 65 2.93 10.02 10.60
N HIS A 66 3.58 11.02 10.02
CA HIS A 66 2.93 12.29 9.65
C HIS A 66 1.94 12.10 8.49
N ALA A 67 2.25 11.18 7.57
CA ALA A 67 1.34 10.84 6.49
C ALA A 67 0.06 10.21 7.05
N ALA A 68 0.19 9.25 7.99
CA ALA A 68 -0.95 8.59 8.62
C ALA A 68 -1.83 9.61 9.38
N GLU A 69 -1.25 10.48 10.20
CA GLU A 69 -2.01 11.52 10.94
C GLU A 69 -2.87 12.38 9.99
N VAL A 70 -2.29 12.85 8.89
CA VAL A 70 -3.00 13.70 7.93
C VAL A 70 -4.06 12.92 7.15
N LEU A 71 -3.76 11.67 6.76
CA LEU A 71 -4.68 10.86 5.98
C LEU A 71 -5.82 10.27 6.82
N GLU A 72 -5.60 10.03 8.12
CA GLU A 72 -6.64 9.63 9.07
C GLU A 72 -7.75 10.68 9.13
N ASP A 73 -7.41 11.96 9.24
CA ASP A 73 -8.39 13.06 9.20
C ASP A 73 -9.20 13.06 7.91
N VAL A 74 -8.54 12.83 6.76
CA VAL A 74 -9.22 12.79 5.45
C VAL A 74 -10.18 11.61 5.39
N VAL A 75 -9.72 10.40 5.72
CA VAL A 75 -10.54 9.17 5.69
C VAL A 75 -11.67 9.23 6.73
N GLN A 76 -11.48 9.88 7.87
CA GLN A 76 -12.54 10.07 8.85
C GLN A 76 -13.66 10.99 8.30
N SER A 77 -13.29 12.02 7.53
CA SER A 77 -14.24 12.94 6.90
C SER A 77 -14.91 12.38 5.65
N ASN A 78 -14.17 11.61 4.85
CA ASN A 78 -14.64 10.94 3.64
C ASN A 78 -14.08 9.50 3.61
N PRO A 79 -14.79 8.53 4.20
CA PRO A 79 -14.35 7.13 4.24
C PRO A 79 -14.24 6.46 2.88
N GLU A 80 -14.88 7.02 1.85
CA GLU A 80 -14.86 6.47 0.48
C GLU A 80 -13.72 7.05 -0.38
N ASP A 81 -12.90 7.96 0.17
CA ASP A 81 -11.72 8.47 -0.54
C ASP A 81 -10.67 7.36 -0.68
N PHE A 82 -10.69 6.70 -1.83
CA PHE A 82 -9.79 5.59 -2.16
C PHE A 82 -8.32 6.00 -2.11
N ASP A 83 -7.96 7.16 -2.65
CA ASP A 83 -6.56 7.57 -2.73
C ASP A 83 -5.99 7.85 -1.33
N ALA A 84 -6.77 8.52 -0.48
CA ALA A 84 -6.39 8.75 0.91
C ALA A 84 -6.31 7.42 1.69
N GLY A 85 -7.34 6.58 1.57
CA GLY A 85 -7.42 5.31 2.27
C GLY A 85 -6.36 4.29 1.86
N PHE A 86 -6.09 4.17 0.56
CA PHE A 86 -5.02 3.30 0.04
C PHE A 86 -3.63 3.71 0.56
N HIS A 87 -3.32 5.01 0.55
CA HIS A 87 -2.04 5.49 1.06
C HIS A 87 -1.97 5.43 2.59
N LEU A 88 -3.09 5.62 3.30
CA LEU A 88 -3.17 5.41 4.74
C LEU A 88 -2.90 3.95 5.09
N ALA A 89 -3.51 3.01 4.37
CA ALA A 89 -3.26 1.59 4.57
C ALA A 89 -1.79 1.24 4.35
N PHE A 90 -1.18 1.78 3.28
CA PHE A 90 0.26 1.61 3.05
C PHE A 90 1.10 2.17 4.21
N CYS A 91 0.75 3.35 4.74
CA CYS A 91 1.43 3.92 5.91
C CYS A 91 1.27 3.03 7.15
N TYR A 92 0.09 2.46 7.39
CA TYR A 92 -0.12 1.50 8.49
C TYR A 92 0.76 0.27 8.35
N LEU A 93 0.89 -0.30 7.16
CA LEU A 93 1.78 -1.43 6.93
C LEU A 93 3.25 -1.07 7.20
N LYS A 94 3.67 0.16 6.83
CA LYS A 94 5.03 0.66 7.11
C LYS A 94 5.28 0.99 8.59
N LEU A 95 4.23 1.23 9.35
CA LEU A 95 4.27 1.49 10.80
C LEU A 95 3.99 0.23 11.63
N GLU A 96 4.02 -0.96 11.01
CA GLU A 96 3.74 -2.25 11.64
C GLU A 96 2.32 -2.38 12.24
N LYS A 97 1.41 -1.47 11.87
CA LYS A 97 -0.02 -1.53 12.20
C LYS A 97 -0.75 -2.43 11.18
N ILE A 98 -0.35 -3.69 11.11
CA ILE A 98 -0.73 -4.58 10.00
C ILE A 98 -2.24 -4.79 9.94
N GLN A 99 -2.89 -5.01 11.08
CA GLN A 99 -4.34 -5.21 11.17
C GLN A 99 -5.14 -4.02 10.62
N SER A 100 -4.76 -2.79 10.97
CA SER A 100 -5.41 -1.58 10.45
C SER A 100 -5.20 -1.42 8.93
N GLY A 101 -4.01 -1.78 8.44
CA GLY A 101 -3.72 -1.78 7.00
C GLY A 101 -4.57 -2.81 6.23
N VAL A 102 -4.67 -4.04 6.73
CA VAL A 102 -5.49 -5.11 6.15
C VAL A 102 -6.97 -4.72 6.13
N GLN A 103 -7.51 -4.23 7.25
CA GLN A 103 -8.91 -3.81 7.34
C GLN A 103 -9.25 -2.74 6.30
N LEU A 104 -8.40 -1.73 6.15
CA LEU A 104 -8.64 -0.64 5.22
C LEU A 104 -8.51 -1.11 3.75
N LEU A 105 -7.54 -1.99 3.44
CA LEU A 105 -7.43 -2.58 2.10
C LEU A 105 -8.62 -3.47 1.75
N ASN A 106 -9.10 -4.30 2.69
CA ASN A 106 -10.30 -5.12 2.52
C ASN A 106 -11.53 -4.26 2.27
N PHE A 107 -11.69 -3.16 3.03
CA PHE A 107 -12.80 -2.22 2.85
C PHE A 107 -12.92 -1.72 1.40
N PHE A 108 -11.80 -1.36 0.77
CA PHE A 108 -11.79 -0.92 -0.64
C PHE A 108 -11.90 -2.08 -1.62
N TYR A 109 -11.27 -3.21 -1.32
CA TYR A 109 -11.34 -4.41 -2.16
C TYR A 109 -12.78 -4.91 -2.32
N GLU A 110 -13.54 -4.98 -1.22
CA GLU A 110 -14.96 -5.36 -1.22
C GLU A 110 -15.86 -4.37 -2.00
N ARG A 111 -15.39 -3.13 -2.20
CA ARG A 111 -16.09 -2.08 -2.97
C ARG A 111 -15.67 -2.04 -4.44
N GLY A 112 -14.86 -2.99 -4.89
CA GLY A 112 -14.48 -3.14 -6.29
C GLY A 112 -13.09 -2.61 -6.65
N HIS A 113 -12.30 -2.13 -5.68
CA HIS A 113 -10.89 -1.81 -5.92
C HIS A 113 -10.04 -3.08 -5.95
N THR A 114 -10.19 -3.87 -7.01
CA THR A 114 -9.49 -5.16 -7.21
C THR A 114 -8.28 -5.06 -8.14
N GLU A 115 -7.96 -3.85 -8.57
CA GLU A 115 -6.79 -3.53 -9.39
C GLU A 115 -5.47 -4.07 -8.81
N ALA A 116 -4.53 -4.42 -9.69
CA ALA A 116 -3.33 -5.18 -9.34
C ALA A 116 -2.50 -4.60 -8.18
N LYS A 117 -2.43 -3.27 -8.06
CA LYS A 117 -1.71 -2.60 -6.95
C LYS A 117 -2.36 -2.88 -5.60
N VAL A 118 -3.70 -2.88 -5.51
CA VAL A 118 -4.45 -3.13 -4.28
C VAL A 118 -4.31 -4.60 -3.91
N SER A 119 -4.62 -5.49 -4.86
CA SER A 119 -4.55 -6.95 -4.63
C SER A 119 -3.14 -7.42 -4.27
N SER A 120 -2.09 -6.83 -4.85
CA SER A 120 -0.71 -7.16 -4.49
C SER A 120 -0.34 -6.71 -3.07
N ILE A 121 -0.78 -5.53 -2.65
CA ILE A 121 -0.50 -5.00 -1.31
C ILE A 121 -1.37 -5.70 -0.26
N LEU A 122 -2.63 -5.96 -0.55
CA LEU A 122 -3.53 -6.72 0.31
C LEU A 122 -2.99 -8.15 0.50
N GLY A 123 -2.63 -8.84 -0.58
CA GLY A 123 -2.00 -10.16 -0.49
C GLY A 123 -0.71 -10.16 0.33
N MET A 124 0.13 -9.10 0.23
CA MET A 124 1.28 -8.93 1.12
C MET A 124 0.89 -8.81 2.59
N ALA A 125 -0.09 -7.95 2.88
CA ALA A 125 -0.51 -7.64 4.23
C ALA A 125 -1.16 -8.87 4.90
N LEU A 126 -1.92 -9.65 4.13
CA LEU A 126 -2.52 -10.91 4.58
C LEU A 126 -1.44 -11.96 4.89
N ILE A 127 -0.43 -12.10 4.04
CA ILE A 127 0.73 -12.99 4.33
C ILE A 127 1.43 -12.55 5.63
N GLN A 128 1.65 -11.25 5.82
CA GLN A 128 2.29 -10.71 7.04
C GLN A 128 1.42 -10.91 8.30
N SER A 129 0.10 -10.97 8.15
CA SER A 129 -0.86 -11.30 9.21
C SER A 129 -1.11 -12.81 9.36
N GLU A 130 -0.35 -13.66 8.65
CA GLU A 130 -0.51 -15.12 8.64
C GLU A 130 -1.88 -15.62 8.11
N GLN A 131 -2.62 -14.78 7.40
CA GLN A 131 -3.91 -15.11 6.76
C GLN A 131 -3.68 -15.65 5.34
N TYR A 132 -3.01 -16.80 5.25
CA TYR A 132 -2.48 -17.28 3.98
C TYR A 132 -3.57 -17.71 2.99
N GLU A 133 -4.66 -18.34 3.43
CA GLU A 133 -5.77 -18.74 2.56
C GLU A 133 -6.46 -17.54 1.91
N GLU A 134 -6.69 -16.48 2.69
CA GLU A 134 -7.25 -15.22 2.20
C GLU A 134 -6.30 -14.57 1.18
N ALA A 135 -4.99 -14.58 1.47
CA ALA A 135 -3.98 -14.08 0.54
C ALA A 135 -4.01 -14.85 -0.79
N VAL A 136 -4.10 -16.18 -0.75
CA VAL A 136 -4.23 -17.02 -1.95
C VAL A 136 -5.46 -16.66 -2.75
N ALA A 137 -6.62 -16.46 -2.12
CA ALA A 137 -7.86 -16.11 -2.81
C ALA A 137 -7.74 -14.77 -3.54
N VAL A 138 -7.28 -13.72 -2.86
CA VAL A 138 -7.08 -12.38 -3.42
C VAL A 138 -6.07 -12.42 -4.58
N LEU A 139 -4.94 -13.09 -4.39
CA LEU A 139 -3.86 -13.13 -5.39
C LEU A 139 -4.24 -13.97 -6.61
N LYS A 140 -4.92 -15.12 -6.44
CA LYS A 140 -5.43 -15.92 -7.57
C LYS A 140 -6.44 -15.14 -8.40
N SER A 141 -7.36 -14.42 -7.75
CA SER A 141 -8.30 -13.53 -8.46
C SER A 141 -7.54 -12.47 -9.26
N ALA A 142 -6.53 -11.84 -8.68
CA ALA A 142 -5.79 -10.77 -9.34
C ALA A 142 -4.93 -11.26 -10.52
N ILE A 143 -4.48 -12.52 -10.54
CA ILE A 143 -3.78 -13.12 -11.70
C ILE A 143 -4.72 -13.25 -12.90
N ALA A 144 -6.00 -13.58 -12.68
CA ALA A 144 -6.96 -13.73 -13.76
C ALA A 144 -7.13 -12.41 -14.55
N ASP A 145 -7.12 -11.28 -13.85
CA ASP A 145 -7.24 -9.95 -14.46
C ASP A 145 -5.91 -9.38 -14.94
N ASN A 146 -4.80 -9.73 -14.27
CA ASN A 146 -3.47 -9.17 -14.52
C ASN A 146 -2.39 -10.28 -14.52
N PRO A 147 -2.35 -11.12 -15.57
CA PRO A 147 -1.45 -12.26 -15.62
C PRO A 147 0.04 -11.89 -15.70
N ASP A 148 0.38 -10.67 -16.12
CA ASP A 148 1.76 -10.23 -16.31
C ASP A 148 2.36 -9.46 -15.11
N ASN A 149 1.76 -9.60 -13.91
CA ASN A 149 2.25 -8.93 -12.71
C ASN A 149 3.17 -9.83 -11.86
N PHE A 150 4.48 -9.55 -11.91
CA PHE A 150 5.50 -10.28 -11.15
C PHE A 150 5.18 -10.40 -9.65
N ASN A 151 4.78 -9.31 -9.00
CA ASN A 151 4.58 -9.29 -7.55
C ASN A 151 3.39 -10.16 -7.14
N ILE A 152 2.36 -10.27 -7.97
CA ILE A 152 1.19 -11.11 -7.68
C ILE A 152 1.58 -12.58 -7.73
N HIS A 153 2.26 -13.02 -8.78
CA HIS A 153 2.77 -14.40 -8.90
C HIS A 153 3.70 -14.76 -7.75
N TYR A 154 4.68 -13.89 -7.46
CA TYR A 154 5.65 -14.15 -6.40
C TYR A 154 4.99 -14.23 -5.02
N ARG A 155 4.07 -13.32 -4.70
CA ARG A 155 3.33 -13.34 -3.43
C ARG A 155 2.40 -14.54 -3.33
N LEU A 156 1.78 -14.96 -4.44
CA LEU A 156 0.93 -16.15 -4.45
C LEU A 156 1.76 -17.38 -4.09
N GLY A 157 2.95 -17.51 -4.70
CA GLY A 157 3.88 -18.58 -4.37
C GLY A 157 4.26 -18.56 -2.89
N LEU A 158 4.57 -17.38 -2.32
CA LEU A 158 4.89 -17.27 -0.88
C LEU A 158 3.72 -17.70 0.01
N ALA A 159 2.49 -17.27 -0.30
CA ALA A 159 1.32 -17.66 0.47
C ALA A 159 1.06 -19.18 0.41
N LEU A 160 1.24 -19.79 -0.76
CA LEU A 160 1.09 -21.24 -0.94
C LEU A 160 2.20 -22.03 -0.24
N ASP A 161 3.44 -21.51 -0.24
CA ASP A 161 4.59 -22.10 0.45
C ASP A 161 4.37 -22.12 1.97
N HIS A 162 3.84 -21.05 2.56
CA HIS A 162 3.44 -21.01 3.97
C HIS A 162 2.30 -21.98 4.31
N LEU A 163 1.48 -22.35 3.33
CA LEU A 163 0.44 -23.38 3.46
C LEU A 163 0.95 -24.79 3.16
N GLU A 164 2.25 -24.96 2.93
CA GLU A 164 2.88 -26.23 2.54
C GLU A 164 2.32 -26.83 1.23
N ARG A 165 1.67 -26.00 0.40
CA ARG A 165 1.14 -26.37 -0.92
C ARG A 165 2.21 -26.20 -1.98
N TYR A 166 3.30 -26.95 -1.83
CA TYR A 166 4.55 -26.71 -2.55
C TYR A 166 4.43 -26.87 -4.07
N GLU A 167 3.60 -27.80 -4.57
CA GLU A 167 3.37 -27.95 -6.01
C GLU A 167 2.70 -26.70 -6.61
N GLU A 168 1.66 -26.18 -5.97
CA GLU A 168 1.01 -24.94 -6.43
C GLU A 168 1.93 -23.72 -6.27
N ALA A 169 2.74 -23.70 -5.20
CA ALA A 169 3.73 -22.64 -4.98
C ALA A 169 4.75 -22.62 -6.13
N LEU A 170 5.21 -23.79 -6.58
CA LEU A 170 6.12 -23.91 -7.73
C LEU A 170 5.50 -23.33 -9.01
N GLU A 171 4.24 -23.61 -9.30
CA GLU A 171 3.56 -23.04 -10.47
C GLU A 171 3.53 -21.50 -10.41
N ALA A 172 3.17 -20.94 -9.25
CA ALA A 172 3.13 -19.50 -9.04
C ALA A 172 4.54 -18.86 -9.15
N PHE A 173 5.56 -19.46 -8.53
CA PHE A 173 6.93 -18.97 -8.64
C PHE A 173 7.48 -19.11 -10.06
N GLN A 174 7.13 -20.14 -10.82
CA GLN A 174 7.49 -20.25 -12.23
C GLN A 174 6.84 -19.14 -13.07
N GLY A 175 5.60 -18.75 -12.75
CA GLY A 175 4.97 -17.55 -13.30
C GLY A 175 5.81 -16.29 -13.05
N ALA A 176 6.24 -16.08 -11.80
CA ALA A 176 7.12 -14.97 -11.45
C ALA A 176 8.47 -15.03 -12.19
N MET A 177 9.07 -16.22 -12.30
CA MET A 177 10.34 -16.45 -12.99
C MET A 177 10.27 -16.12 -14.49
N LYS A 178 9.14 -16.42 -15.15
CA LYS A 178 8.93 -16.06 -16.57
C LYS A 178 8.94 -14.54 -16.77
N LEU A 179 8.36 -13.79 -15.83
CA LEU A 179 8.27 -12.33 -15.89
C LEU A 179 9.58 -11.63 -15.54
N ARG A 180 10.36 -12.20 -14.60
CA ARG A 180 11.69 -11.71 -14.23
C ARG A 180 12.67 -12.88 -14.08
N PRO A 181 13.31 -13.31 -15.19
CA PRO A 181 14.19 -14.48 -15.20
C PRO A 181 15.53 -14.24 -14.51
N ASP A 182 15.83 -13.01 -14.09
CA ASP A 182 17.07 -12.62 -13.45
C ASP A 182 16.89 -12.31 -11.96
N GLU A 183 15.75 -12.67 -11.34
CA GLU A 183 15.46 -12.38 -9.94
C GLU A 183 15.87 -13.53 -8.99
N PRO A 184 16.97 -13.38 -8.21
CA PRO A 184 17.52 -14.46 -7.39
C PRO A 184 16.57 -15.00 -6.33
N ARG A 185 15.72 -14.12 -5.77
CA ARG A 185 14.74 -14.50 -4.75
C ARG A 185 13.75 -15.55 -5.27
N VAL A 186 13.37 -15.48 -6.55
CA VAL A 186 12.48 -16.48 -7.16
C VAL A 186 13.17 -17.83 -7.25
N TYR A 187 14.43 -17.88 -7.68
CA TYR A 187 15.20 -19.12 -7.72
C TYR A 187 15.36 -19.76 -6.34
N ARG A 188 15.58 -18.96 -5.30
CA ARG A 188 15.60 -19.44 -3.92
C ARG A 188 14.25 -20.03 -3.49
N SER A 189 13.16 -19.34 -3.78
CA SER A 189 11.82 -19.83 -3.44
C SER A 189 11.46 -21.14 -4.16
N ILE A 190 11.76 -21.25 -5.46
CA ILE A 190 11.56 -22.51 -6.21
C ILE A 190 12.45 -23.62 -5.65
N GLY A 191 13.72 -23.32 -5.34
CA GLY A 191 14.65 -24.28 -4.75
C GLY A 191 14.15 -24.83 -3.41
N PHE A 192 13.63 -23.95 -2.54
CA PHE A 192 13.05 -24.34 -1.27
C PHE A 192 11.82 -25.25 -1.45
N ALA A 193 10.87 -24.84 -2.29
CA ALA A 193 9.69 -25.67 -2.56
C ALA A 193 10.05 -27.05 -3.16
N MET A 194 11.05 -27.11 -4.06
CA MET A 194 11.57 -28.38 -4.61
C MET A 194 12.25 -29.25 -3.54
N GLU A 195 12.95 -28.65 -2.58
CA GLU A 195 13.55 -29.39 -1.46
C GLU A 195 12.47 -30.05 -0.59
N GLN A 196 11.39 -29.32 -0.28
CA GLN A 196 10.26 -29.85 0.49
C GLN A 196 9.57 -31.02 -0.24
N LEU A 197 9.55 -30.98 -1.57
CA LEU A 197 9.07 -32.08 -2.42
C LEU A 197 10.09 -33.23 -2.61
N GLY A 198 11.24 -33.17 -1.95
CA GLY A 198 12.29 -34.20 -2.02
C GLY A 198 13.18 -34.15 -3.28
N MET A 199 13.01 -33.15 -4.14
CA MET A 199 13.79 -32.97 -5.38
C MET A 199 15.13 -32.24 -5.13
N ARG A 200 15.93 -32.79 -4.21
CA ARG A 200 17.14 -32.12 -3.67
C ARG A 200 18.16 -31.72 -4.73
N ASP A 201 18.41 -32.57 -5.72
CA ASP A 201 19.40 -32.27 -6.76
C ASP A 201 19.00 -31.05 -7.61
N GLN A 202 17.70 -30.91 -7.91
CA GLN A 202 17.18 -29.75 -8.66
C GLN A 202 17.21 -28.48 -7.80
N ALA A 203 16.85 -28.59 -6.52
CA ALA A 203 16.93 -27.50 -5.56
C ALA A 203 18.35 -26.92 -5.45
N VAL A 204 19.37 -27.78 -5.36
CA VAL A 204 20.78 -27.35 -5.31
C VAL A 204 21.18 -26.54 -6.55
N GLN A 205 20.72 -26.94 -7.74
CA GLN A 205 21.01 -26.18 -8.97
C GLN A 205 20.36 -24.80 -8.95
N LEU A 206 19.13 -24.70 -8.45
CA LEU A 206 18.42 -23.42 -8.31
C LEU A 206 19.09 -22.49 -7.30
N PHE A 207 19.54 -23.01 -6.15
CA PHE A 207 20.28 -22.22 -5.17
C PHE A 207 21.61 -21.71 -5.72
N LYS A 208 22.35 -22.55 -6.47
CA LYS A 208 23.57 -22.12 -7.17
C LYS A 208 23.29 -21.01 -8.17
N ARG A 209 22.20 -21.14 -8.95
CA ARG A 209 21.79 -20.12 -9.91
C ARG A 209 21.44 -18.80 -9.22
N ALA A 210 20.72 -18.86 -8.10
CA ALA A 210 20.41 -17.67 -7.30
C ALA A 210 21.69 -16.95 -6.82
N ALA A 211 22.65 -17.69 -6.27
CA ALA A 211 23.92 -17.15 -5.80
C ALA A 211 24.71 -16.45 -6.93
N GLN A 212 24.80 -17.08 -8.10
CA GLN A 212 25.46 -16.48 -9.28
C GLN A 212 24.81 -15.17 -9.71
N LEU A 213 23.48 -15.08 -9.68
CA LEU A 213 22.76 -13.86 -10.04
C LEU A 213 22.95 -12.75 -8.99
N GLU A 214 23.09 -13.09 -7.71
CA GLU A 214 23.41 -12.13 -6.65
C GLU A 214 24.84 -11.59 -6.76
N GLU A 215 25.81 -12.45 -7.04
CA GLU A 215 27.20 -12.05 -7.29
C GLU A 215 27.31 -11.10 -8.49
N GLY A 216 26.63 -11.42 -9.59
CA GLY A 216 26.62 -10.57 -10.79
C GLY A 216 25.92 -9.22 -10.61
N ARG A 217 25.08 -9.04 -9.57
CA ARG A 217 24.45 -7.74 -9.23
C ARG A 217 25.35 -6.85 -8.36
N ASN A 218 26.34 -7.45 -7.68
CA ASN A 218 27.24 -6.76 -6.75
C ASN A 218 28.62 -6.44 -7.36
N ALA A 219 28.87 -6.87 -8.59
CA ALA A 219 30.09 -6.61 -9.37
C ALA A 219 29.92 -5.40 -10.29
#